data_AF-A0A078B730-F1
#
_entry.id   AF-A0A078B730-F1
#
_cell.length_a   1.000
_cell.length_b   1.000
_cell.length_c   1.000
_cell.angle_alpha   90.00
_cell.angle_beta   90.00
_cell.angle_gamma   90.00
#
_symmetry.space_group_name_H-M   'P 1'
#
loop_
_entity.id
_entity.type
_entity.pdbx_description
1 polymer ?
#
loop_
_entity_poly.entity_id
_entity_poly.type
_entity_poly.pdbx_seq_one_letter_code
_entity_poly.pdbx_strand_id
1 'polypeptide(L)'
;MKSIPQKIDHFLWSSQEEYFNNVGYSAPFTSFVNMQIVRLVSLLLILVIWVMNFYINVKKVVIYLNFWALTFTLLSLGFLFVSSGRQVIEKKLKERGEPVEEKDRSHTWKKGVLFYTLAWPFTVASNVTFFTFFYKDQTCQTYIDFGFEQWRGYVIFLSVIMPLVALIVDFFINRLVMSQKHMILTVLLTVLYIFLSFLGSLAQNRPVYGDHLGYVAHDDFKYEYMTLPKSDWGIEKLQECKDYYSDWFGRTGIQPNWTKTGVSLATIFGTIILSHLIITAISNIKSKRYFLRDGKINEQKALLLDKQSSSEKKN
;
A
#
# COMPACT_ATOMS: atom_id res chain seq x y z
N MET A 1 0.84 25.50 -2.18
CA MET A 1 1.53 24.28 -2.69
C MET A 1 1.92 24.52 -4.13
N LYS A 2 3.21 24.47 -4.48
CA LYS A 2 3.63 24.54 -5.89
C LYS A 2 3.06 23.31 -6.62
N SER A 3 2.47 23.51 -7.79
CA SER A 3 1.94 22.43 -8.63
C SER A 3 3.08 21.51 -9.07
N ILE A 4 2.76 20.23 -9.29
CA ILE A 4 3.66 19.29 -9.95
C ILE A 4 4.10 19.93 -11.28
N PRO A 5 5.38 19.83 -11.70
CA PRO A 5 5.82 20.37 -12.97
C PRO A 5 4.88 19.94 -14.10
N GLN A 6 4.38 20.90 -14.89
CA GLN A 6 3.35 20.64 -15.92
C GLN A 6 3.71 19.47 -16.85
N LYS A 7 5.00 19.27 -17.14
CA LYS A 7 5.50 18.14 -17.93
C LYS A 7 5.22 16.78 -17.28
N ILE A 8 5.38 16.67 -15.96
CA ILE A 8 5.12 15.42 -15.21
C ILE A 8 3.62 15.17 -15.12
N ASP A 9 2.82 16.20 -14.84
CA ASP A 9 1.36 16.08 -14.80
C ASP A 9 0.80 15.65 -16.16
N HIS A 10 1.26 16.30 -17.23
CA HIS A 10 0.91 15.93 -18.61
C HIS A 10 1.38 14.51 -18.96
N PHE A 11 2.56 14.08 -18.51
CA PHE A 11 3.03 12.72 -18.74
C PHE A 11 2.12 11.68 -18.08
N LEU A 12 1.82 11.87 -16.79
CA LEU A 12 1.05 10.92 -15.97
C LEU A 12 -0.42 10.81 -16.43
N TRP A 13 -1.05 11.94 -16.74
CA TRP A 13 -2.49 12.01 -16.99
C TRP A 13 -2.84 12.17 -18.47
N SER A 14 -1.97 12.79 -19.28
CA SER A 14 -2.17 13.08 -20.71
C SER A 14 -3.57 13.64 -21.03
N SER A 15 -4.02 13.61 -22.29
CA SER A 15 -5.34 14.09 -22.75
C SER A 15 -6.54 13.28 -22.21
N GLN A 16 -6.37 12.53 -21.11
CA GLN A 16 -7.30 11.51 -20.62
C GLN A 16 -7.83 11.80 -19.23
N GLU A 17 -7.74 13.05 -18.76
CA GLU A 17 -8.18 13.41 -17.42
C GLU A 17 -9.64 13.01 -17.15
N GLU A 18 -10.53 13.19 -18.12
CA GLU A 18 -11.94 12.78 -18.01
C GLU A 18 -12.16 11.27 -17.95
N TYR A 19 -11.18 10.48 -18.38
CA TYR A 19 -11.23 9.02 -18.29
C TYR A 19 -10.83 8.54 -16.90
N PHE A 20 -9.84 9.18 -16.27
CA PHE A 20 -9.41 8.84 -14.91
C PHE A 20 -10.27 9.47 -13.81
N ASN A 21 -10.99 10.55 -14.14
CA ASN A 21 -11.88 11.25 -13.23
C ASN A 21 -13.21 10.50 -12.99
N ASN A 22 -13.13 9.26 -12.50
CA ASN A 22 -14.29 8.43 -12.17
C ASN A 22 -14.49 8.23 -10.66
N VAL A 23 -13.85 9.07 -9.82
CA VAL A 23 -13.78 8.83 -8.37
C VAL A 23 -15.14 8.93 -7.69
N GLY A 24 -16.06 9.69 -8.27
CA GLY A 24 -17.46 9.81 -7.86
C GLY A 24 -18.39 8.70 -8.38
N TYR A 25 -17.91 7.78 -9.23
CA TYR A 25 -18.74 6.70 -9.78
C TYR A 25 -18.57 5.43 -8.95
N SER A 26 -19.68 4.99 -8.35
CA SER A 26 -19.77 3.71 -7.66
C SER A 26 -20.11 2.57 -8.63
N ALA A 27 -19.79 1.34 -8.26
CA ALA A 27 -20.23 0.15 -8.98
C ALA A 27 -21.78 0.14 -9.12
N PRO A 28 -22.34 -0.48 -10.18
CA PRO A 28 -23.78 -0.44 -10.46
C PRO A 28 -24.69 -0.90 -9.29
N PHE A 29 -24.15 -1.76 -8.42
CA PHE A 29 -24.86 -2.35 -7.28
C PHE A 29 -24.60 -1.62 -5.96
N THR A 30 -23.85 -0.51 -5.95
CA THR A 30 -23.51 0.22 -4.72
C THR A 30 -23.91 1.70 -4.86
N SER A 31 -24.57 2.25 -3.83
CA SER A 31 -24.85 3.69 -3.79
C SER A 31 -23.58 4.49 -3.50
N PHE A 32 -23.52 5.73 -3.97
CA PHE A 32 -22.40 6.63 -3.68
C PHE A 32 -22.18 6.81 -2.17
N VAL A 33 -23.27 6.96 -1.40
CA VAL A 33 -23.23 7.14 0.06
C VAL A 33 -22.60 5.92 0.74
N ASN A 34 -23.00 4.71 0.36
CA ASN A 34 -22.43 3.49 0.92
C ASN A 34 -20.93 3.39 0.61
N MET A 35 -20.52 3.74 -0.62
CA MET A 35 -19.11 3.81 -0.98
C MET A 35 -18.32 4.79 -0.09
N GLN A 36 -18.88 5.97 0.20
CA GLN A 36 -18.24 6.95 1.11
C GLN A 36 -18.13 6.44 2.55
N ILE A 37 -19.19 5.82 3.06
CA ILE A 37 -19.19 5.26 4.43
C ILE A 37 -18.11 4.19 4.54
N VAL A 38 -18.03 3.27 3.57
CA VAL A 38 -17.02 2.21 3.55
C VAL A 38 -15.61 2.79 3.47
N ARG A 39 -15.37 3.81 2.63
CA ARG A 39 -14.09 4.53 2.57
C ARG A 39 -13.73 5.19 3.89
N LEU A 40 -14.69 5.87 4.54
CA LEU A 40 -14.46 6.54 5.82
C LEU A 40 -14.12 5.53 6.93
N VAL A 41 -14.89 4.45 7.05
CA VAL A 41 -14.62 3.40 8.03
C VAL A 41 -13.25 2.76 7.78
N SER A 42 -12.95 2.43 6.53
CA SER A 42 -11.64 1.89 6.14
C SER A 42 -10.51 2.86 6.45
N LEU A 43 -10.69 4.16 6.17
CA LEU A 43 -9.72 5.20 6.45
C LEU A 43 -9.42 5.31 7.95
N LEU A 44 -10.46 5.33 8.79
CA LEU A 44 -10.29 5.39 10.25
C LEU A 44 -9.60 4.15 10.80
N LEU A 45 -9.97 2.96 10.33
CA LEU A 45 -9.33 1.70 10.74
C LEU A 45 -7.85 1.67 10.35
N ILE A 46 -7.54 2.02 9.10
CA ILE A 46 -6.15 2.08 8.61
C ILE A 46 -5.35 3.15 9.36
N LEU A 47 -5.96 4.29 9.71
CA LEU A 47 -5.31 5.32 10.51
C LEU A 47 -4.93 4.81 11.90
N VAL A 48 -5.84 4.15 12.61
CA VAL A 48 -5.57 3.57 13.94
C VAL A 48 -4.43 2.55 13.85
N ILE A 49 -4.48 1.64 12.87
CA ILE A 49 -3.45 0.62 12.67
C ILE A 49 -2.10 1.28 12.30
N TRP A 50 -2.12 2.31 11.46
CA TRP A 50 -0.92 3.05 11.08
C TRP A 50 -0.28 3.73 12.28
N VAL A 51 -1.06 4.40 13.13
CA VAL A 51 -0.57 5.03 14.37
C VAL A 51 0.00 3.98 15.34
N MET A 52 -0.70 2.86 15.54
CA MET A 52 -0.25 1.79 16.43
C MET A 52 1.02 1.11 15.91
N ASN A 53 1.11 0.85 14.60
CA ASN A 53 2.31 0.29 13.97
C ASN A 53 3.48 1.29 14.07
N PHE A 54 3.25 2.57 13.82
CA PHE A 54 4.25 3.61 14.01
C PHE A 54 4.74 3.69 15.45
N TYR A 55 3.83 3.62 16.43
CA TYR A 55 4.15 3.62 17.85
C TYR A 55 5.03 2.42 18.23
N ILE A 56 4.65 1.21 17.83
CA ILE A 56 5.42 -0.01 18.09
C ILE A 56 6.79 0.08 17.41
N ASN A 57 6.84 0.46 16.13
CA ASN A 57 8.04 0.33 15.31
C ASN A 57 8.79 1.65 15.09
N VAL A 58 8.63 2.69 15.91
CA VAL A 58 9.06 4.07 15.61
C VAL A 58 10.48 4.20 15.03
N LYS A 59 11.44 3.39 15.50
CA LYS A 59 12.84 3.39 15.04
C LYS A 59 13.07 2.70 13.68
N LYS A 60 12.17 1.79 13.30
CA LYS A 60 12.33 0.79 12.23
C LYS A 60 11.26 0.93 11.15
N VAL A 61 10.20 1.67 11.43
CA VAL A 61 8.93 1.64 10.69
C VAL A 61 9.11 1.98 9.20
N VAL A 62 9.98 2.94 8.87
CA VAL A 62 10.23 3.38 7.48
C VAL A 62 10.93 2.31 6.65
N ILE A 63 11.55 1.32 7.28
CA ILE A 63 12.27 0.25 6.60
C ILE A 63 11.31 -0.89 6.24
N TYR A 64 10.23 -1.08 7.00
CA TYR A 64 9.28 -2.16 6.74
C TYR A 64 8.33 -1.84 5.58
N LEU A 65 8.14 -2.82 4.70
CA LEU A 65 7.28 -2.69 3.52
C LEU A 65 5.80 -2.42 3.89
N ASN A 66 5.32 -3.01 5.00
CA ASN A 66 3.95 -2.83 5.50
C ASN A 66 3.65 -1.37 5.88
N PHE A 67 4.65 -0.60 6.34
CA PHE A 67 4.47 0.81 6.64
C PHE A 67 4.19 1.63 5.38
N TRP A 68 4.93 1.38 4.29
CA TRP A 68 4.69 2.03 3.00
C TRP A 68 3.33 1.62 2.43
N ALA A 69 2.97 0.34 2.52
CA ALA A 69 1.65 -0.16 2.12
C ALA A 69 0.51 0.55 2.88
N LEU A 70 0.61 0.63 4.21
CA LEU A 70 -0.35 1.37 5.04
C LEU A 70 -0.40 2.85 4.67
N THR A 71 0.75 3.50 4.50
CA THR A 71 0.83 4.94 4.20
C THR A 71 0.19 5.26 2.86
N PHE A 72 0.49 4.50 1.80
CA PHE A 72 -0.13 4.69 0.49
C PHE A 72 -1.63 4.39 0.52
N THR A 73 -2.06 3.36 1.26
CA THR A 73 -3.49 3.05 1.43
C THR A 73 -4.23 4.17 2.16
N LEU A 74 -3.66 4.68 3.25
CA LEU A 74 -4.20 5.79 4.04
C LEU A 74 -4.36 7.05 3.19
N LEU A 75 -3.29 7.45 2.50
CA LEU A 75 -3.30 8.63 1.62
C LEU A 75 -4.29 8.45 0.49
N SER A 76 -4.33 7.26 -0.12
CA SER A 76 -5.26 6.97 -1.19
C SER A 76 -6.71 7.11 -0.75
N LEU A 77 -7.12 6.41 0.30
CA LEU A 77 -8.50 6.48 0.81
C LEU A 77 -8.87 7.90 1.24
N GLY A 78 -7.94 8.63 1.88
CA GLY A 78 -8.16 10.01 2.30
C GLY A 78 -8.41 10.95 1.11
N PHE A 79 -7.53 10.92 0.10
CA PHE A 79 -7.70 11.75 -1.09
C PHE A 79 -8.91 11.35 -1.91
N LEU A 80 -9.20 10.05 -2.07
CA LEU A 80 -10.37 9.57 -2.80
C LEU A 80 -11.67 9.96 -2.10
N PHE A 81 -11.74 9.86 -0.78
CA PHE A 81 -12.88 10.30 0.04
C PHE A 81 -13.16 11.80 -0.15
N VAL A 82 -12.13 12.64 0.03
CA VAL A 82 -12.28 14.10 -0.17
C VAL A 82 -12.65 14.44 -1.62
N SER A 83 -12.01 13.81 -2.60
CA SER A 83 -12.23 14.15 -4.01
C SER A 83 -13.59 13.73 -4.52
N SER A 84 -14.10 12.57 -4.08
CA SER A 84 -15.42 12.09 -4.48
C SER A 84 -16.55 12.95 -3.93
N GLY A 85 -16.45 13.43 -2.69
CA GLY A 85 -17.41 14.39 -2.13
C GLY A 85 -17.50 15.67 -2.96
N ARG A 86 -16.35 16.23 -3.37
CA ARG A 86 -16.30 17.43 -4.21
C ARG A 86 -16.89 17.21 -5.60
N GLN A 87 -16.62 16.05 -6.23
CA GLN A 87 -17.19 15.73 -7.55
C GLN A 87 -18.72 15.65 -7.55
N VAL A 88 -19.32 15.18 -6.46
CA VAL A 88 -20.79 15.17 -6.36
C VAL A 88 -21.35 16.59 -6.31
N ILE A 89 -20.67 17.51 -5.64
CA ILE A 89 -21.07 18.93 -5.61
C ILE A 89 -20.92 19.54 -7.01
N GLU A 90 -19.76 19.36 -7.66
CA GLU A 90 -19.52 19.86 -9.02
C GLU A 90 -20.57 19.35 -10.02
N LYS A 91 -20.97 18.07 -9.90
CA LYS A 91 -22.04 17.49 -10.72
C LYS A 91 -23.39 18.14 -10.46
N LYS A 92 -23.76 18.34 -9.20
CA LYS A 92 -25.03 18.99 -8.82
C LYS A 92 -25.10 20.45 -9.28
N LEU A 93 -23.98 21.19 -9.23
CA LEU A 93 -23.91 22.56 -9.74
C LEU A 93 -24.10 22.58 -11.26
N LYS A 94 -23.43 21.67 -11.98
CA LYS A 94 -23.60 21.53 -13.43
C LYS A 94 -25.03 21.18 -13.82
N GLU A 95 -25.71 20.32 -13.06
CA GLU A 95 -27.13 19.96 -13.27
C GLU A 95 -28.07 21.15 -13.05
N ARG A 96 -27.69 22.13 -12.22
CA ARG A 96 -28.42 23.38 -12.00
C ARG A 96 -28.11 24.47 -13.02
N GLY A 97 -27.20 24.21 -13.96
CA GLY A 97 -26.73 25.21 -14.92
C GLY A 97 -25.75 26.22 -14.34
N GLU A 98 -25.23 25.98 -13.14
CA GLU A 98 -24.22 26.84 -12.51
C GLU A 98 -22.82 26.44 -13.02
N PRO A 99 -22.09 27.34 -13.73
CA PRO A 99 -20.78 27.00 -14.26
C PRO A 99 -19.76 26.85 -13.12
N VAL A 100 -19.06 25.72 -13.11
CA VAL A 100 -17.88 25.54 -12.25
C VAL A 100 -16.67 26.07 -13.02
N GLU A 101 -16.07 27.16 -12.54
CA GLU A 101 -14.87 27.75 -13.16
C GLU A 101 -13.73 26.70 -13.18
N GLU A 102 -12.92 26.69 -14.24
CA GLU A 102 -11.88 25.67 -14.41
C GLU A 102 -10.84 25.68 -13.26
N LYS A 103 -10.53 26.88 -12.76
CA LYS A 103 -9.68 27.08 -11.57
C LYS A 103 -10.26 26.44 -10.30
N ASP A 104 -11.56 26.20 -10.27
CA ASP A 104 -12.29 25.61 -9.14
C ASP A 104 -12.54 24.11 -9.33
N ARG A 105 -11.97 23.47 -10.35
CA ARG A 105 -12.01 22.01 -10.48
C ARG A 105 -11.04 21.35 -9.52
N SER A 106 -11.50 20.30 -8.85
CA SER A 106 -10.64 19.50 -7.98
C SER A 106 -9.59 18.72 -8.78
N HIS A 107 -8.31 18.93 -8.51
CA HIS A 107 -7.25 18.02 -8.94
C HIS A 107 -6.86 17.01 -7.87
N THR A 108 -7.53 17.02 -6.72
CA THR A 108 -7.23 16.12 -5.59
C THR A 108 -7.42 14.64 -5.97
N TRP A 109 -8.35 14.36 -6.89
CA TRP A 109 -8.59 12.99 -7.37
C TRP A 109 -7.35 12.38 -8.05
N LYS A 110 -6.54 13.20 -8.75
CA LYS A 110 -5.28 12.75 -9.38
C LYS A 110 -4.36 12.12 -8.33
N LYS A 111 -4.19 12.79 -7.19
CA LYS A 111 -3.40 12.26 -6.07
C LYS A 111 -4.02 10.99 -5.50
N GLY A 112 -5.33 10.97 -5.30
CA GLY A 112 -6.04 9.79 -4.79
C GLY A 112 -5.84 8.56 -5.67
N VAL A 113 -6.02 8.70 -6.98
CA VAL A 113 -5.80 7.63 -7.96
C VAL A 113 -4.33 7.22 -8.01
N LEU A 114 -3.40 8.18 -7.99
CA LEU A 114 -1.97 7.88 -7.97
C LEU A 114 -1.59 7.02 -6.76
N PHE A 115 -1.96 7.46 -5.55
CA PHE A 115 -1.69 6.69 -4.33
C PHE A 115 -2.45 5.36 -4.32
N TYR A 116 -3.64 5.28 -4.91
CA TYR A 116 -4.37 4.01 -5.04
C TYR A 116 -3.60 3.02 -5.91
N THR A 117 -3.06 3.48 -7.04
CA THR A 117 -2.23 2.66 -7.92
C THR A 117 -0.91 2.22 -7.25
N LEU A 118 -0.34 3.04 -6.36
CA LEU A 118 0.84 2.68 -5.58
C LEU A 118 0.54 1.73 -4.41
N ALA A 119 -0.60 1.89 -3.75
CA ALA A 119 -0.98 1.13 -2.57
C ALA A 119 -1.11 -0.36 -2.85
N TRP A 120 -1.72 -0.72 -3.98
CA TRP A 120 -1.95 -2.10 -4.41
C TRP A 120 -0.68 -2.96 -4.47
N PRO A 121 0.33 -2.63 -5.29
CA PRO A 121 1.50 -3.48 -5.44
C PRO A 121 2.33 -3.57 -4.15
N PHE A 122 2.45 -2.48 -3.40
CA PHE A 122 3.12 -2.49 -2.09
C PHE A 122 2.38 -3.36 -1.08
N THR A 123 1.05 -3.33 -1.07
CA THR A 123 0.23 -4.16 -0.18
C THR A 123 0.35 -5.65 -0.51
N VAL A 124 0.29 -6.00 -1.80
CA VAL A 124 0.45 -7.40 -2.24
C VAL A 124 1.85 -7.90 -1.92
N ALA A 125 2.89 -7.13 -2.24
CA ALA A 125 4.27 -7.49 -1.93
C ALA A 125 4.50 -7.61 -0.41
N SER A 126 3.93 -6.70 0.39
CA SER A 126 3.98 -6.78 1.85
C SER A 126 3.31 -8.05 2.38
N ASN A 127 2.16 -8.47 1.84
CA ASN A 127 1.48 -9.69 2.27
C ASN A 127 2.29 -10.93 1.90
N VAL A 128 2.70 -11.04 0.63
CA VAL A 128 3.51 -12.18 0.16
C VAL A 128 4.75 -12.32 1.03
N THR A 129 5.53 -11.26 1.15
CA THR A 129 6.82 -11.32 1.84
C THR A 129 6.70 -11.55 3.34
N PHE A 130 5.69 -10.98 3.99
CA PHE A 130 5.41 -11.24 5.39
C PHE A 130 5.09 -12.72 5.64
N PHE A 131 4.15 -13.30 4.89
CA PHE A 131 3.75 -14.69 5.11
C PHE A 131 4.77 -15.72 4.62
N THR A 132 5.60 -15.40 3.62
CA THR A 132 6.60 -16.34 3.09
C THR A 132 7.93 -16.27 3.83
N PHE A 133 8.36 -15.10 4.28
CA PHE A 133 9.73 -14.91 4.76
C PHE A 133 9.83 -14.32 6.18
N PHE A 134 8.94 -13.41 6.58
CA PHE A 134 9.19 -12.53 7.73
C PHE A 134 8.24 -12.68 8.91
N TYR A 135 7.22 -13.52 8.82
CA TYR A 135 6.19 -13.64 9.87
C TYR A 135 6.82 -13.92 11.24
N LYS A 136 7.67 -14.95 11.33
CA LYS A 136 8.33 -15.32 12.59
C LYS A 136 9.34 -14.26 13.02
N ASP A 137 10.21 -13.82 12.11
CA ASP A 137 11.23 -12.79 12.39
C ASP A 137 10.63 -11.51 12.95
N GLN A 138 9.63 -10.93 12.28
CA GLN A 138 9.05 -9.66 12.67
C GLN A 138 8.22 -9.77 13.97
N THR A 139 7.50 -10.88 14.12
CA THR A 139 6.66 -11.13 15.31
C THR A 139 7.52 -11.34 16.55
N CYS A 140 8.50 -12.24 16.48
CA CYS A 140 9.36 -12.52 17.61
C CYS A 140 10.23 -11.31 17.95
N GLN A 141 10.81 -10.62 16.96
CA GLN A 141 11.55 -9.39 17.23
C GLN A 141 10.71 -8.33 17.96
N THR A 142 9.44 -8.16 17.57
CA THR A 142 8.59 -7.16 18.23
C THR A 142 8.30 -7.51 19.68
N TYR A 143 8.00 -8.77 19.98
CA TYR A 143 7.78 -9.19 21.37
C TYR A 143 9.04 -9.02 22.22
N ILE A 144 10.17 -9.28 21.59
CA ILE A 144 11.48 -9.17 22.20
C ILE A 144 11.86 -7.70 22.46
N ASP A 145 11.61 -6.80 21.50
CA ASP A 145 11.96 -5.37 21.59
C ASP A 145 11.06 -4.59 22.54
N PHE A 146 9.78 -4.94 22.61
CA PHE A 146 8.79 -4.14 23.32
C PHE A 146 8.16 -4.88 24.50
N GLY A 147 8.17 -6.22 24.50
CA GLY A 147 7.53 -7.10 25.49
C GLY A 147 6.44 -8.02 24.92
N PHE A 148 6.12 -9.09 25.65
CA PHE A 148 5.21 -10.18 25.27
C PHE A 148 3.73 -9.85 25.55
N GLU A 149 3.25 -8.77 24.96
CA GLU A 149 1.84 -8.39 25.00
C GLU A 149 1.14 -8.76 23.70
N GLN A 150 0.09 -9.57 23.80
CA GLN A 150 -0.61 -10.17 22.66
C GLN A 150 -1.13 -9.15 21.62
N TRP A 151 -1.54 -7.97 22.06
CA TRP A 151 -2.06 -6.92 21.18
C TRP A 151 -1.03 -6.44 20.15
N ARG A 152 0.28 -6.52 20.43
CA ARG A 152 1.32 -6.10 19.50
C ARG A 152 1.44 -7.03 18.30
N GLY A 153 1.32 -8.33 18.53
CA GLY A 153 1.23 -9.32 17.46
C GLY A 153 0.00 -9.08 16.58
N TYR A 154 -1.14 -8.75 17.19
CA TYR A 154 -2.34 -8.38 16.43
C TYR A 154 -2.13 -7.12 15.60
N VAL A 155 -1.50 -6.07 16.13
CA VAL A 155 -1.23 -4.85 15.36
C VAL A 155 -0.33 -5.15 14.16
N ILE A 156 0.72 -5.96 14.31
CA ILE A 156 1.59 -6.34 13.18
C ILE A 156 0.83 -7.14 12.15
N PHE A 157 0.08 -8.15 12.57
CA PHE A 157 -0.73 -8.95 11.66
C PHE A 157 -1.75 -8.10 10.90
N LEU A 158 -2.49 -7.24 11.62
CA LEU A 158 -3.48 -6.34 11.02
C LEU A 158 -2.84 -5.28 10.12
N SER A 159 -1.61 -4.84 10.42
CA SER A 159 -0.88 -3.89 9.58
C SER A 159 -0.57 -4.41 8.17
N VAL A 160 -0.53 -5.73 8.01
CA VAL A 160 -0.28 -6.40 6.73
C VAL A 160 -1.60 -6.69 6.02
N ILE A 161 -2.60 -7.21 6.73
CA ILE A 161 -3.84 -7.70 6.12
C ILE A 161 -4.87 -6.59 5.87
N MET A 162 -5.02 -5.64 6.80
CA MET A 162 -6.09 -4.65 6.71
C MET A 162 -5.98 -3.72 5.49
N PRO A 163 -4.78 -3.29 5.04
CA PRO A 163 -4.66 -2.57 3.77
C PRO A 163 -5.21 -3.37 2.59
N LEU A 164 -4.94 -4.68 2.55
CA LEU A 164 -5.39 -5.55 1.47
C LEU A 164 -6.93 -5.68 1.48
N VAL A 165 -7.51 -5.91 2.66
CA VAL A 165 -8.97 -5.98 2.82
C VAL A 165 -9.63 -4.67 2.40
N ALA A 166 -9.11 -3.52 2.86
CA ALA A 166 -9.63 -2.20 2.52
C ALA A 166 -9.56 -1.94 1.01
N LEU A 167 -8.43 -2.26 0.37
CA LEU A 167 -8.25 -2.10 -1.07
C LEU A 167 -9.17 -3.02 -1.88
N ILE A 168 -9.32 -4.30 -1.47
CA ILE A 168 -10.23 -5.25 -2.13
C ILE A 168 -11.67 -4.74 -2.05
N VAL A 169 -12.12 -4.34 -0.87
CA VAL A 169 -13.48 -3.82 -0.66
C VAL A 169 -13.70 -2.55 -1.48
N ASP A 170 -12.79 -1.57 -1.40
CA ASP A 170 -12.90 -0.32 -2.18
C ASP A 170 -12.89 -0.63 -3.68
N PHE A 171 -12.02 -1.54 -4.13
CA PHE A 171 -11.95 -1.96 -5.51
C PHE A 171 -13.27 -2.50 -6.01
N PHE A 172 -13.99 -3.33 -5.24
CA PHE A 172 -15.29 -3.86 -5.66
C PHE A 172 -16.38 -2.79 -5.79
N ILE A 173 -16.41 -1.82 -4.88
CA ILE A 173 -17.45 -0.79 -4.83
C ILE A 173 -17.16 0.43 -5.73
N ASN A 174 -15.92 0.61 -6.19
CA ASN A 174 -15.51 1.72 -7.05
C ASN A 174 -15.37 1.33 -8.54
N ARG A 175 -15.24 2.35 -9.40
CA ARG A 175 -14.93 2.22 -10.84
C ARG A 175 -13.63 2.91 -11.23
N LEU A 176 -12.63 2.88 -10.35
CA LEU A 176 -11.37 3.55 -10.60
C LEU A 176 -10.65 2.92 -11.80
N VAL A 177 -10.00 3.79 -12.57
CA VAL A 177 -9.13 3.42 -13.68
C VAL A 177 -7.70 3.70 -13.24
N MET A 178 -6.79 2.78 -13.56
CA MET A 178 -5.37 2.95 -13.28
C MET A 178 -4.59 3.13 -14.56
N SER A 179 -3.61 4.05 -14.54
CA SER A 179 -2.71 4.30 -15.66
C SER A 179 -1.51 3.37 -15.58
N GLN A 180 -1.17 2.69 -16.69
CA GLN A 180 0.06 1.90 -16.79
C GLN A 180 1.32 2.77 -16.63
N LYS A 181 1.22 4.08 -16.90
CA LYS A 181 2.34 5.02 -16.71
C LYS A 181 2.73 5.17 -15.24
N HIS A 182 1.80 4.91 -14.31
CA HIS A 182 2.11 4.88 -12.87
C HIS A 182 3.07 3.74 -12.50
N MET A 183 3.29 2.75 -13.39
CA MET A 183 4.30 1.70 -13.21
C MET A 183 5.70 2.31 -13.05
N ILE A 184 6.04 3.35 -13.82
CA ILE A 184 7.35 4.01 -13.72
C ILE A 184 7.55 4.58 -12.32
N LEU A 185 6.54 5.28 -11.78
CA LEU A 185 6.61 5.80 -10.42
C LEU A 185 6.68 4.68 -9.38
N THR A 186 5.94 3.59 -9.59
CA THR A 186 5.97 2.40 -8.74
C THR A 186 7.37 1.80 -8.70
N VAL A 187 8.02 1.64 -9.86
CA VAL A 187 9.39 1.14 -9.98
C VAL A 187 10.38 2.08 -9.31
N LEU A 188 10.29 3.40 -9.55
CA LEU A 188 11.16 4.39 -8.92
C LEU A 188 11.04 4.36 -7.38
N LEU A 189 9.82 4.29 -6.84
CA LEU A 189 9.60 4.18 -5.40
C LEU A 189 10.10 2.85 -4.84
N THR A 190 10.00 1.77 -5.61
CA THR A 190 10.53 0.46 -5.22
C THR A 190 12.05 0.49 -5.17
N VAL A 191 12.71 1.08 -6.17
CA VAL A 191 14.16 1.27 -6.19
C VAL A 191 14.60 2.13 -5.01
N LEU A 192 13.89 3.23 -4.72
CA LEU A 192 14.15 4.06 -3.56
C LEU A 192 14.01 3.27 -2.25
N TYR A 193 12.95 2.49 -2.10
CA TYR A 193 12.74 1.66 -0.93
C TYR A 193 13.82 0.57 -0.77
N ILE A 194 14.23 -0.10 -1.86
CA ILE A 194 15.33 -1.08 -1.84
C ILE A 194 16.63 -0.38 -1.45
N PHE A 195 16.88 0.82 -1.96
CA PHE A 195 18.04 1.63 -1.59
C PHE A 195 18.04 2.02 -0.11
N LEU A 196 16.90 2.50 0.43
CA LEU A 196 16.77 2.80 1.86
C LEU A 196 16.96 1.55 2.72
N SER A 197 16.41 0.42 2.29
CA SER A 197 16.62 -0.88 2.92
C SER A 197 18.09 -1.27 2.88
N PHE A 198 18.78 -1.07 1.76
CA PHE A 198 20.21 -1.34 1.64
C PHE A 198 21.05 -0.46 2.58
N LEU A 199 20.77 0.85 2.66
CA LEU A 199 21.44 1.74 3.63
C LEU A 199 21.18 1.29 5.07
N GLY A 200 19.94 0.91 5.37
CA GLY A 200 19.56 0.34 6.66
C GLY A 200 20.27 -0.98 6.97
N SER A 201 20.65 -1.76 5.96
CA SER A 201 21.45 -3.00 6.10
C SER A 201 22.91 -2.68 6.41
N LEU A 202 23.50 -1.75 5.65
CA LEU A 202 24.89 -1.31 5.84
C LEU A 202 25.12 -0.70 7.22
N ALA A 203 24.20 0.16 7.68
CA ALA A 203 24.32 0.86 8.97
C ALA A 203 24.38 -0.08 10.18
N GLN A 204 23.84 -1.30 10.06
CA GLN A 204 23.77 -2.27 11.14
C GLN A 204 24.63 -3.53 10.89
N ASN A 205 25.27 -3.61 9.72
CA ASN A 205 25.98 -4.80 9.25
C ASN A 205 25.14 -6.09 9.27
N ARG A 206 23.84 -5.99 8.91
CA ARG A 206 22.88 -7.12 8.89
C ARG A 206 21.81 -6.90 7.82
N PRO A 207 21.28 -7.97 7.22
CA PRO A 207 20.23 -7.88 6.22
C PRO A 207 18.95 -7.25 6.79
N VAL A 208 18.32 -6.39 5.98
CA VAL A 208 17.01 -5.79 6.27
C VAL A 208 15.86 -6.78 6.12
N TYR A 209 16.08 -7.91 5.44
CA TYR A 209 15.06 -8.90 5.17
C TYR A 209 15.62 -10.29 5.41
N GLY A 210 15.29 -10.84 6.57
CA GLY A 210 15.53 -12.24 6.92
C GLY A 210 16.87 -12.52 7.58
N ASP A 211 16.87 -13.64 8.30
CA ASP A 211 17.88 -14.19 9.21
C ASP A 211 18.19 -13.25 10.38
N HIS A 212 17.03 -12.81 10.93
CA HIS A 212 16.79 -12.34 12.29
C HIS A 212 16.90 -10.82 12.56
N LEU A 213 16.89 -9.99 11.51
CA LEU A 213 16.45 -8.57 11.49
C LEU A 213 16.88 -7.70 12.71
N GLY A 214 17.81 -6.75 12.57
CA GLY A 214 18.14 -5.74 13.60
C GLY A 214 17.93 -4.32 13.09
N TYR A 215 17.86 -3.29 13.97
CA TYR A 215 18.14 -1.86 13.70
C TYR A 215 18.14 -1.09 15.05
N VAL A 216 19.22 -0.91 15.81
CA VAL A 216 20.65 -0.80 15.57
C VAL A 216 21.31 -1.33 16.87
N ALA A 217 22.07 -2.43 16.78
CA ALA A 217 22.76 -3.18 17.85
C ALA A 217 21.88 -3.81 18.97
N HIS A 218 21.76 -5.14 18.92
CA HIS A 218 21.38 -5.99 20.07
C HIS A 218 22.59 -6.79 20.54
N ASP A 219 23.75 -6.14 20.67
CA ASP A 219 24.98 -6.84 21.06
C ASP A 219 24.88 -7.41 22.49
N ASP A 220 23.86 -7.00 23.24
CA ASP A 220 23.43 -7.57 24.51
C ASP A 220 21.92 -7.85 24.48
N PHE A 221 21.44 -8.84 23.72
CA PHE A 221 20.10 -9.40 23.96
C PHE A 221 20.07 -10.15 25.30
N LYS A 222 20.18 -9.42 26.41
CA LYS A 222 20.08 -9.98 27.75
C LYS A 222 18.60 -10.14 28.06
N TYR A 223 18.10 -11.36 27.82
CA TYR A 223 16.78 -11.80 28.29
C TYR A 223 16.58 -11.56 29.79
N GLU A 224 17.67 -11.36 30.54
CA GLU A 224 17.68 -10.91 31.93
C GLU A 224 16.96 -9.57 32.16
N TYR A 225 16.89 -8.70 31.14
CA TYR A 225 16.15 -7.44 31.20
C TYR A 225 14.75 -7.51 30.62
N MET A 226 14.34 -8.66 30.05
CA MET A 226 12.95 -8.83 29.67
C MET A 226 12.10 -8.99 30.91
N THR A 227 11.09 -8.15 31.04
CA THR A 227 9.97 -8.42 31.92
C THR A 227 9.35 -9.76 31.55
N LEU A 228 9.48 -10.74 32.45
CA LEU A 228 8.89 -12.05 32.25
C LEU A 228 7.37 -11.89 32.06
N PRO A 229 6.80 -12.51 31.02
CA PRO A 229 5.36 -12.50 30.83
C PRO A 229 4.69 -13.16 32.03
N LYS A 230 3.61 -12.53 32.52
CA LYS A 230 2.80 -13.07 33.62
C LYS A 230 1.71 -14.03 33.14
N SER A 231 1.44 -14.07 31.84
CA SER A 231 0.43 -14.94 31.23
C SER A 231 1.06 -16.18 30.63
N ASP A 232 0.35 -17.31 30.70
CA ASP A 232 0.79 -18.60 30.12
C ASP A 232 1.12 -18.46 28.63
N TRP A 233 0.26 -17.75 27.89
CA TRP A 233 0.48 -17.45 26.47
C TRP A 233 1.81 -16.71 26.23
N GLY A 234 2.14 -15.74 27.09
CA GLY A 234 3.37 -14.98 26.94
C GLY A 234 4.60 -15.84 27.23
N ILE A 235 4.52 -16.76 28.20
CA ILE A 235 5.59 -17.72 28.51
C ILE A 235 5.82 -18.67 27.34
N GLU A 236 4.74 -19.21 26.76
CA GLU A 236 4.81 -20.08 25.58
C GLU A 236 5.43 -19.34 24.39
N LYS A 237 5.00 -18.10 24.12
CA LYS A 237 5.59 -17.28 23.05
C LYS A 237 7.03 -16.90 23.30
N LEU A 238 7.41 -16.64 24.55
CA LEU A 238 8.80 -16.41 24.91
C LEU A 238 9.64 -17.64 24.60
N GLN A 239 9.16 -18.84 24.93
CA GLN A 239 9.86 -20.07 24.63
C GLN A 239 9.98 -20.30 23.11
N GLU A 240 8.90 -20.12 22.35
CA GLU A 240 8.93 -20.23 20.89
C GLU A 240 9.97 -19.29 20.27
N CYS A 241 10.01 -18.02 20.71
CA CYS A 241 10.95 -17.05 20.19
C CYS A 241 12.39 -17.32 20.66
N LYS A 242 12.59 -17.88 21.86
CA LYS A 242 13.91 -18.36 22.32
C LYS A 242 14.41 -19.52 21.49
N ASP A 243 13.55 -20.50 21.19
CA ASP A 243 13.90 -21.66 20.37
C ASP A 243 14.22 -21.21 18.94
N TYR A 244 13.46 -20.26 18.42
CA TYR A 244 13.65 -19.68 17.09
C TYR A 244 14.97 -18.91 16.96
N TYR A 245 15.30 -18.08 17.95
CA TYR A 245 16.58 -17.35 18.02
C TYR A 245 17.66 -18.11 18.81
N SER A 246 17.58 -19.43 18.90
CA SER A 246 18.54 -20.23 19.67
C SER A 246 19.98 -20.08 19.15
N ASP A 247 20.13 -19.77 17.87
CA ASP A 247 21.40 -19.48 17.18
C ASP A 247 22.00 -18.10 17.51
N TRP A 248 21.23 -17.18 18.11
CA TRP A 248 21.75 -15.91 18.65
C TRP A 248 22.61 -16.11 19.90
N PHE A 249 22.42 -17.22 20.60
CA PHE A 249 23.11 -17.48 21.86
C PHE A 249 24.45 -18.16 21.61
N GLY A 250 25.53 -17.52 22.06
CA GLY A 250 26.88 -18.12 22.08
C GLY A 250 27.71 -17.96 20.81
N ARG A 251 27.20 -17.28 19.76
CA ARG A 251 27.99 -16.91 18.58
C ARG A 251 28.19 -15.41 18.49
N THR A 252 29.45 -14.97 18.45
CA THR A 252 29.81 -13.59 18.10
C THR A 252 29.49 -13.33 16.62
N GLY A 253 28.24 -12.97 16.34
CA GLY A 253 27.77 -12.57 15.01
C GLY A 253 27.15 -13.71 14.19
N ILE A 254 25.85 -13.58 13.90
CA ILE A 254 25.18 -14.42 12.90
C ILE A 254 25.64 -13.95 11.53
N GLN A 255 26.21 -14.88 10.77
CA GLN A 255 26.65 -14.62 9.41
C GLN A 255 25.42 -14.24 8.55
N PRO A 256 25.42 -13.08 7.90
CA PRO A 256 24.29 -12.65 7.08
C PRO A 256 24.09 -13.59 5.89
N ASN A 257 22.86 -14.06 5.69
CA ASN A 257 22.49 -14.89 4.55
C ASN A 257 22.11 -14.01 3.35
N TRP A 258 23.13 -13.58 2.61
CA TRP A 258 22.97 -12.73 1.43
C TRP A 258 22.13 -13.38 0.34
N THR A 259 22.14 -14.71 0.23
CA THR A 259 21.30 -15.45 -0.73
C THR A 259 19.81 -15.28 -0.41
N LYS A 260 19.42 -15.49 0.86
CA LYS A 260 18.02 -15.31 1.29
C LYS A 260 17.56 -13.85 1.15
N THR A 261 18.46 -12.90 1.41
CA THR A 261 18.21 -11.47 1.18
C THR A 261 17.95 -11.18 -0.29
N GLY A 262 18.80 -11.70 -1.19
CA GLY A 262 18.63 -11.56 -2.64
C GLY A 262 17.31 -12.14 -3.15
N VAL A 263 16.95 -13.35 -2.70
CA VAL A 263 15.66 -14.00 -3.02
C VAL A 263 14.49 -13.15 -2.52
N SER A 264 14.58 -12.60 -1.32
CA SER A 264 13.54 -11.75 -0.75
C SER A 264 13.36 -10.45 -1.55
N LEU A 265 14.45 -9.77 -1.91
CA LEU A 265 14.41 -8.54 -2.72
C LEU A 265 13.87 -8.81 -4.12
N ALA A 266 14.29 -9.90 -4.75
CA ALA A 266 13.76 -10.33 -6.05
C ALA A 266 12.25 -10.63 -5.96
N THR A 267 11.80 -11.26 -4.86
CA THR A 267 10.38 -11.52 -4.62
C THR A 267 9.60 -10.23 -4.43
N ILE A 268 10.10 -9.27 -3.65
CA ILE A 268 9.48 -7.94 -3.47
C ILE A 268 9.31 -7.26 -4.83
N PHE A 269 10.41 -7.15 -5.59
CA PHE A 269 10.42 -6.45 -6.87
C PHE A 269 9.50 -7.12 -7.90
N GLY A 270 9.61 -8.45 -8.04
CA GLY A 270 8.77 -9.24 -8.95
C GLY A 270 7.29 -9.15 -8.58
N THR A 271 6.96 -9.22 -7.29
CA THR A 271 5.57 -9.12 -6.82
C THR A 271 4.99 -7.74 -7.08
N ILE A 272 5.75 -6.66 -6.86
CA ILE A 272 5.32 -5.29 -7.14
C ILE A 272 4.99 -5.11 -8.63
N ILE A 273 5.88 -5.53 -9.53
CA ILE A 273 5.66 -5.40 -10.98
C ILE A 273 4.45 -6.22 -11.42
N LEU A 274 4.43 -7.51 -11.05
CA LEU A 274 3.39 -8.42 -11.49
C LEU A 274 2.01 -7.99 -10.98
N SER A 275 1.91 -7.61 -9.70
CA SER A 275 0.65 -7.13 -9.12
C SER A 275 0.20 -5.80 -9.75
N HIS A 276 1.10 -4.87 -10.03
CA HIS A 276 0.75 -3.62 -10.72
C HIS A 276 0.13 -3.89 -12.11
N LEU A 277 0.77 -4.76 -12.90
CA LEU A 277 0.28 -5.14 -14.24
C LEU A 277 -1.09 -5.81 -14.17
N ILE A 278 -1.24 -6.82 -13.29
CA ILE A 278 -2.49 -7.57 -13.13
C ILE A 278 -3.61 -6.64 -12.65
N ILE A 279 -3.38 -5.87 -11.59
CA ILE A 279 -4.42 -5.03 -10.98
C ILE A 279 -4.84 -3.91 -11.94
N THR A 280 -3.89 -3.27 -12.63
CA THR A 280 -4.21 -2.26 -13.64
C THR A 280 -5.02 -2.85 -14.78
N ALA A 281 -4.66 -4.04 -15.27
CA ALA A 281 -5.41 -4.73 -16.31
C ALA A 281 -6.85 -5.04 -15.85
N ILE A 282 -7.03 -5.64 -14.67
CA ILE A 282 -8.36 -5.96 -14.13
C ILE A 282 -9.18 -4.69 -13.88
N SER A 283 -8.58 -3.63 -13.31
CA SER A 283 -9.25 -2.35 -13.07
C SER A 283 -9.78 -1.73 -14.37
N ASN A 284 -8.97 -1.76 -15.43
CA ASN A 284 -9.33 -1.18 -16.72
C ASN A 284 -10.39 -2.01 -17.46
N ILE A 285 -10.29 -3.36 -17.40
CA ILE A 285 -11.33 -4.26 -17.92
C ILE A 285 -12.65 -4.02 -17.20
N LYS A 286 -12.61 -3.95 -15.87
CA LYS A 286 -13.77 -3.69 -15.01
C LYS A 286 -14.43 -2.35 -15.37
N SER A 287 -13.64 -1.29 -15.48
CA SER A 287 -14.13 0.05 -15.84
C SER A 287 -14.77 0.07 -17.23
N LYS A 288 -14.11 -0.53 -18.24
CA LYS A 288 -14.65 -0.63 -19.61
C LYS A 288 -16.02 -1.32 -19.64
N ARG A 289 -16.18 -2.43 -18.92
CA ARG A 289 -17.46 -3.17 -18.84
C ARG A 289 -18.60 -2.32 -18.28
N TYR A 290 -18.31 -1.47 -17.29
CA TYR A 290 -19.32 -0.60 -16.72
C TYR A 290 -19.71 0.55 -17.65
N PHE A 291 -18.76 1.12 -18.40
CA PHE A 291 -19.06 2.14 -19.38
C PHE A 291 -20.01 1.66 -20.49
N LEU A 292 -19.83 0.41 -20.94
CA LEU A 292 -20.71 -0.20 -21.94
C LEU A 292 -22.12 -0.47 -21.41
N ARG A 293 -22.25 -0.80 -20.11
CA ARG A 293 -23.55 -1.12 -19.50
C ARG A 293 -24.44 0.11 -19.30
N ASP A 294 -23.86 1.28 -19.05
CA ASP A 294 -24.65 2.45 -18.66
C ASP A 294 -25.36 3.16 -19.84
N GLY A 295 -25.02 2.87 -21.11
CA GLY A 295 -25.78 3.28 -22.30
C GLY A 295 -25.90 4.81 -22.59
N LYS A 296 -25.86 5.16 -23.88
CA LYS A 296 -26.05 6.49 -24.53
C LYS A 296 -25.14 7.68 -24.15
N ILE A 297 -24.54 7.77 -22.96
CA ILE A 297 -23.68 8.93 -22.59
C ILE A 297 -22.17 8.67 -22.79
N ASN A 298 -21.75 7.41 -23.02
CA ASN A 298 -20.32 7.04 -23.04
C ASN A 298 -19.83 6.27 -24.27
N GLU A 299 -20.59 6.24 -25.38
CA GLU A 299 -20.08 5.62 -26.63
C GLU A 299 -18.81 6.30 -27.13
N GLN A 300 -18.69 7.63 -27.02
CA GLN A 300 -17.44 8.33 -27.33
C GLN A 300 -16.29 7.90 -26.41
N LYS A 301 -16.52 7.71 -25.11
CA LYS A 301 -15.50 7.20 -24.17
C LYS A 301 -15.09 5.77 -24.49
N ALA A 302 -16.05 4.91 -24.85
CA ALA A 302 -15.78 3.54 -25.28
C ALA A 302 -14.99 3.49 -26.60
N LEU A 303 -15.31 4.35 -27.58
CA LEU A 303 -14.58 4.49 -28.83
C LEU A 303 -13.14 5.01 -28.63
N LEU A 304 -12.93 5.94 -27.68
CA LEU A 304 -11.59 6.37 -27.30
C LEU A 304 -10.77 5.21 -26.73
N LEU A 305 -11.37 4.32 -25.93
CA LEU A 305 -10.70 3.13 -25.39
C LEU A 305 -10.28 2.15 -26.49
N ASP A 306 -11.13 1.92 -27.48
CA ASP A 306 -10.81 1.02 -28.59
C ASP A 306 -9.72 1.59 -29.50
N LYS A 307 -9.75 2.90 -29.78
CA LYS A 307 -8.67 3.58 -30.51
C LYS A 307 -7.32 3.50 -29.80
N GLN A 308 -7.28 3.53 -28.48
CA GLN A 308 -6.01 3.37 -27.74
C GLN A 308 -5.46 1.96 -27.78
N SER A 309 -6.32 0.95 -27.59
CA SER A 309 -5.90 -0.46 -27.66
C SER A 309 -5.33 -0.83 -29.04
N SER A 310 -5.70 -0.08 -30.07
CA SER A 310 -5.22 -0.25 -31.44
C SER A 310 -3.99 0.62 -31.76
N SER A 311 -3.83 1.80 -31.14
CA SER A 311 -2.61 2.61 -31.29
C SER A 311 -1.41 2.02 -30.54
N GLU A 312 -1.63 1.45 -29.35
CA GLU A 312 -0.56 0.77 -28.59
C GLU A 312 -0.09 -0.53 -29.27
N LYS A 313 -0.88 -1.11 -30.18
CA LYS A 313 -0.49 -2.27 -30.99
C LYS A 313 0.30 -1.92 -32.25
N LYS A 314 0.35 -0.64 -32.63
CA LYS A 314 1.00 -0.17 -33.87
C LYS A 314 2.40 0.44 -33.64
N ASN A 315 2.81 0.58 -32.39
CA ASN A 315 4.16 0.97 -31.98
C ASN A 315 4.82 -0.21 -31.26
#